data_AF-A0A2V7UP79-F1
#
_entry.id   AF-A0A2V7UP79-F1
#
_cell.length_a   1.000
_cell.length_b   1.000
_cell.length_c   1.000
_cell.angle_alpha   90.00
_cell.angle_beta   90.00
_cell.angle_gamma   90.00
#
_symmetry.space_group_name_H-M   'P 1'
#
loop_
_entity.id
_entity.type
_entity.pdbx_description
1 polymer ?
#
loop_
_entity_poly.entity_id
_entity_poly.type
_entity_poly.pdbx_seq_one_letter_code
_entity_poly.pdbx_strand_id
1 'polypeptide(L)'
;MKRSPNRPRSLAAILALLPAALASCRSPAPQRDRPKLVILIVVDQLRADLLERYDTLFTGGFRRLRDRGMRFTNTTVDHAITVSHPGHVTLASGLVPARHGLVDAAFFAGPPGSRRLVESLEDPGETIPGAPGQKGVSPRKILASTLPEWFTRADPQARAVMLGSGQYSSLLHAGRFRGDVYWYSIQSGRYVTSSYYRKDYPDWLERFNRETLPRFQRESSPWMDRVPAAGHALALPDRVPFEADGVHIAFPHRLEDVIPPARLRDAAAREKALA
;
A
#
# COMPACT_ATOMS: atom_id res chain seq x y z
N MET A 1 63.69 9.30 -72.49
CA MET A 1 62.33 9.93 -72.52
C MET A 1 61.53 9.46 -71.31
N LYS A 2 60.67 10.34 -70.80
CA LYS A 2 60.18 10.45 -69.41
C LYS A 2 59.27 9.29 -68.96
N ARG A 3 59.49 8.75 -67.76
CA ARG A 3 58.50 7.95 -67.00
C ARG A 3 57.52 8.91 -66.30
N SER A 4 56.23 8.70 -66.50
CA SER A 4 55.14 9.41 -65.80
C SER A 4 54.92 8.79 -64.40
N PRO A 5 54.70 9.59 -63.34
CA PRO A 5 54.40 9.07 -62.01
C PRO A 5 52.89 8.85 -61.83
N ASN A 6 52.51 7.64 -61.39
CA ASN A 6 51.17 7.34 -60.88
C ASN A 6 50.90 8.15 -59.61
N ARG A 7 49.85 8.99 -59.63
CA ARG A 7 49.27 9.59 -58.42
C ARG A 7 48.08 8.74 -57.97
N PRO A 8 48.07 8.14 -56.77
CA PRO A 8 46.85 7.60 -56.18
C PRO A 8 45.95 8.76 -55.76
N ARG A 9 44.91 9.03 -56.56
CA ARG A 9 43.81 9.92 -56.17
C ARG A 9 42.70 9.07 -55.57
N SER A 10 42.15 9.56 -54.44
CA SER A 10 40.78 9.28 -54.00
C SER A 10 40.51 8.03 -53.13
N LEU A 11 41.21 7.87 -52.00
CA LEU A 11 40.64 7.11 -50.86
C LEU A 11 40.38 7.95 -49.60
N ALA A 12 40.98 9.14 -49.48
CA ALA A 12 40.85 9.97 -48.28
C ALA A 12 39.48 10.68 -48.14
N ALA A 13 38.70 10.81 -49.22
CA ALA A 13 37.44 11.55 -49.21
C ALA A 13 36.24 10.74 -48.68
N ILE A 14 36.31 9.41 -48.66
CA ILE A 14 35.18 8.55 -48.24
C ILE A 14 35.18 8.32 -46.71
N LEU A 15 36.35 8.41 -46.05
CA LEU A 15 36.46 8.16 -44.60
C LEU A 15 36.04 9.37 -43.73
N ALA A 16 35.92 10.57 -44.31
CA ALA A 16 35.54 11.78 -43.59
C ALA A 16 34.02 12.00 -43.49
N LEU A 17 33.20 11.24 -44.22
CA LEU A 17 31.74 11.40 -44.26
C LEU A 17 30.98 10.44 -43.33
N LEU A 18 31.63 9.39 -42.79
CA LEU A 18 31.00 8.46 -41.85
C LEU A 18 30.69 9.04 -40.44
N PRO A 19 31.51 9.94 -39.85
CA PRO A 19 31.21 10.45 -38.51
C PRO A 19 30.00 11.41 -38.47
N ALA A 20 29.72 12.11 -39.58
CA ALA A 20 28.64 13.09 -39.67
C ALA A 20 27.24 12.43 -39.77
N ALA A 21 27.16 11.23 -40.38
CA ALA A 21 25.90 10.50 -40.51
C ALA A 21 25.41 9.88 -39.18
N LEU A 22 26.32 9.61 -38.23
CA LEU A 22 25.97 9.06 -36.91
C LEU A 22 25.55 10.14 -35.89
N ALA A 23 25.84 11.41 -36.15
CA ALA A 23 25.44 12.51 -35.27
C ALA A 23 23.98 12.96 -35.47
N SER A 24 23.35 12.61 -36.60
CA SER A 24 22.04 13.15 -37.01
C SER A 24 20.83 12.34 -36.54
N CYS A 25 21.02 11.22 -35.81
CA CYS A 25 19.95 10.36 -35.31
C CYS A 25 19.71 10.46 -33.78
N ARG A 26 20.15 11.54 -33.12
CA ARG A 26 19.72 11.85 -31.76
C ARG A 26 18.47 12.72 -31.81
N SER A 27 17.32 12.10 -32.08
CA SER A 27 16.04 12.73 -31.72
C SER A 27 16.09 13.03 -30.22
N PRO A 28 15.88 14.29 -29.78
CA PRO A 28 15.77 14.57 -28.36
C PRO A 28 14.66 13.68 -27.81
N ALA A 29 14.97 12.87 -26.80
CA ALA A 29 13.96 12.08 -26.12
C ALA A 29 12.85 13.05 -25.71
N PRO A 30 11.57 12.75 -26.01
CA PRO A 30 10.48 13.64 -25.64
C PRO A 30 10.61 13.95 -24.16
N GLN A 31 10.72 15.25 -23.84
CA GLN A 31 10.77 15.73 -22.47
C GLN A 31 9.41 15.40 -21.87
N ARG A 32 9.29 14.19 -21.28
CA ARG A 32 8.09 13.77 -20.59
C ARG A 32 7.92 14.69 -19.40
N ASP A 33 6.82 15.44 -19.39
CA ASP A 33 6.43 16.23 -18.23
C ASP A 33 6.43 15.31 -17.01
N ARG A 34 7.31 15.62 -16.06
CA ARG A 34 7.40 14.85 -14.82
C ARG A 34 6.13 15.11 -14.00
N PRO A 35 5.42 14.08 -13.54
CA PRO A 35 4.24 14.27 -12.72
C PRO A 35 4.62 15.00 -11.43
N LYS A 36 3.87 16.05 -11.09
CA LYS A 36 4.07 16.83 -9.85
C LYS A 36 3.57 16.10 -8.60
N LEU A 37 2.71 15.10 -8.79
CA LEU A 37 2.13 14.28 -7.72
C LEU A 37 1.93 12.85 -8.24
N VAL A 38 2.36 11.87 -7.44
CA VAL A 38 2.10 10.45 -7.64
C VAL A 38 1.29 9.96 -6.46
N ILE A 39 0.16 9.28 -6.74
CA ILE A 39 -0.71 8.71 -5.72
C ILE A 39 -0.72 7.19 -5.92
N LEU A 40 -0.24 6.46 -4.92
CA LEU A 40 -0.41 5.00 -4.83
C LEU A 40 -1.62 4.71 -3.94
N ILE A 41 -2.63 4.06 -4.50
CA ILE A 41 -3.82 3.60 -3.78
C ILE A 41 -3.79 2.09 -3.75
N VAL A 42 -3.85 1.53 -2.54
CA VAL A 42 -3.96 0.08 -2.33
C VAL A 42 -5.26 -0.17 -1.59
N VAL A 43 -6.12 -0.99 -2.18
CA VAL A 43 -7.39 -1.41 -1.56
C VAL A 43 -7.18 -2.83 -1.05
N ASP A 44 -7.14 -2.97 0.28
CA ASP A 44 -6.92 -4.28 0.91
C ASP A 44 -8.05 -5.25 0.52
N GLN A 45 -7.69 -6.51 0.28
CA GLN A 45 -8.59 -7.58 -0.13
C GLN A 45 -9.40 -7.37 -1.44
N LEU A 46 -9.06 -6.38 -2.28
CA LEU A 46 -9.73 -6.17 -3.56
C LEU A 46 -9.31 -7.21 -4.61
N ARG A 47 -10.05 -8.31 -4.68
CA ARG A 47 -9.87 -9.33 -5.73
C ARG A 47 -10.17 -8.76 -7.12
N ALA A 48 -9.42 -9.22 -8.12
CA ALA A 48 -9.58 -8.78 -9.50
C ALA A 48 -10.98 -9.06 -10.07
N ASP A 49 -11.62 -10.19 -9.71
CA ASP A 49 -12.95 -10.54 -10.21
C ASP A 49 -14.05 -9.60 -9.70
N LEU A 50 -13.84 -8.92 -8.57
CA LEU A 50 -14.81 -7.93 -8.06
C LEU A 50 -14.90 -6.71 -8.98
N LEU A 51 -13.79 -6.34 -9.64
CA LEU A 51 -13.79 -5.23 -10.60
C LEU A 51 -14.55 -5.53 -11.88
N GLU A 52 -14.63 -6.81 -12.28
CA GLU A 52 -15.45 -7.21 -13.42
C GLU A 52 -16.90 -7.44 -12.98
N ARG A 53 -17.11 -8.10 -11.85
CA ARG A 53 -18.43 -8.38 -11.30
C ARG A 53 -19.26 -7.12 -11.10
N TYR A 54 -18.66 -6.06 -10.56
CA TYR A 54 -19.36 -4.81 -10.24
C TYR A 54 -19.16 -3.70 -11.29
N ASP A 55 -18.64 -4.02 -12.49
CA ASP A 55 -18.32 -3.01 -13.51
C ASP A 55 -19.51 -2.08 -13.80
N THR A 56 -20.70 -2.65 -13.97
CA THR A 56 -21.94 -1.93 -14.28
C THR A 56 -22.38 -0.92 -13.22
N LEU A 57 -21.89 -1.06 -11.98
CA LEU A 57 -22.20 -0.15 -10.88
C LEU A 57 -21.23 1.03 -10.78
N PHE A 58 -20.07 0.97 -11.45
CA PHE A 58 -19.07 2.02 -11.34
C PHE A 58 -19.45 3.25 -12.16
N THR A 59 -19.63 4.37 -11.46
CA THR A 59 -19.88 5.71 -12.05
C THR A 59 -18.78 6.73 -11.73
N GLY A 60 -17.91 6.44 -10.74
CA GLY A 60 -16.91 7.37 -10.23
C GLY A 60 -15.45 6.94 -10.45
N GLY A 61 -14.67 6.88 -9.36
CA GLY A 61 -13.22 6.64 -9.41
C GLY A 61 -12.82 5.37 -10.18
N PHE A 62 -13.42 4.22 -9.87
CA PHE A 62 -13.16 2.97 -10.59
C PHE A 62 -13.53 3.06 -12.08
N ARG A 63 -14.65 3.70 -12.43
CA ARG A 63 -15.04 3.94 -13.84
C ARG A 63 -13.99 4.76 -14.57
N ARG A 64 -13.55 5.88 -13.98
CA ARG A 64 -12.47 6.72 -14.52
C ARG A 64 -11.17 5.93 -14.73
N LEU A 65 -10.75 5.15 -13.74
CA LEU A 65 -9.53 4.34 -13.84
C LEU A 65 -9.65 3.26 -14.92
N ARG A 66 -10.83 2.67 -15.11
CA ARG A 66 -11.06 1.62 -16.10
C ARG A 66 -11.12 2.17 -17.53
N ASP A 67 -11.80 3.29 -17.73
CA ASP A 67 -12.03 3.84 -19.08
C ASP A 67 -10.84 4.67 -19.59
N ARG A 68 -10.08 5.31 -18.69
CA ARG A 68 -9.02 6.27 -19.05
C ARG A 68 -7.63 5.88 -18.55
N GLY A 69 -7.53 4.81 -17.77
CA GLY A 69 -6.28 4.33 -17.22
C GLY A 69 -5.64 3.23 -18.06
N MET A 70 -4.43 2.85 -17.68
CA MET A 70 -3.80 1.63 -18.14
C MET A 70 -4.13 0.51 -17.15
N ARG A 71 -4.63 -0.62 -17.67
CA ARG A 71 -5.08 -1.75 -16.87
C ARG A 71 -4.20 -2.96 -17.10
N PHE A 72 -3.74 -3.57 -16.03
CA PHE A 72 -3.08 -4.86 -16.05
C PHE A 72 -4.07 -5.89 -15.51
N THR A 73 -4.58 -6.76 -16.39
CA THR A 73 -5.64 -7.73 -16.06
C THR A 73 -5.11 -9.13 -15.76
N ASN A 74 -3.83 -9.38 -16.04
CA ASN A 74 -3.16 -10.65 -15.78
C ASN A 74 -1.98 -10.43 -14.83
N THR A 75 -2.28 -10.10 -13.59
CA THR A 75 -1.29 -9.86 -12.51
C THR A 75 -1.50 -10.87 -11.40
N THR A 76 -0.41 -11.35 -10.82
CA THR A 76 -0.44 -12.29 -9.70
C THR A 76 0.39 -11.76 -8.53
N VAL A 77 -0.01 -12.14 -7.32
CA VAL A 77 0.84 -12.00 -6.14
C VAL A 77 1.79 -13.18 -6.13
N ASP A 78 3.06 -12.92 -6.45
CA ASP A 78 4.08 -13.98 -6.64
C ASP A 78 4.74 -14.39 -5.31
N HIS A 79 3.92 -14.73 -4.32
CA HIS A 79 4.35 -15.34 -3.07
C HIS A 79 3.19 -16.10 -2.40
N ALA A 80 3.53 -17.14 -1.63
CA ALA A 80 2.56 -18.09 -1.09
C ALA A 80 1.66 -17.52 0.02
N ILE A 81 2.21 -16.72 0.92
CA ILE A 81 1.48 -16.20 2.10
C ILE A 81 0.84 -14.86 1.73
N THR A 82 -0.36 -14.91 1.15
CA THR A 82 -1.11 -13.74 0.67
C THR A 82 -1.86 -13.03 1.81
N VAL A 83 -1.12 -12.67 2.86
CA VAL A 83 -1.62 -11.83 3.97
C VAL A 83 -1.18 -10.37 3.77
N SER A 84 -1.84 -9.44 4.46
CA SER A 84 -1.70 -8.00 4.23
C SER A 84 -0.23 -7.53 4.33
N HIS A 85 0.50 -7.91 5.39
CA HIS A 85 1.84 -7.39 5.66
C HIS A 85 2.87 -7.67 4.54
N PRO A 86 3.12 -8.91 4.10
CA PRO A 86 4.00 -9.20 2.97
C PRO A 86 3.58 -8.51 1.67
N GLY A 87 2.27 -8.52 1.36
CA GLY A 87 1.73 -7.93 0.15
C GLY A 87 1.98 -6.42 0.05
N HIS A 88 1.71 -5.68 1.13
CA HIS A 88 1.95 -4.24 1.17
C HIS A 88 3.44 -3.88 1.00
N VAL A 89 4.35 -4.62 1.62
CA VAL A 89 5.80 -4.36 1.46
C VAL A 89 6.28 -4.77 0.06
N THR A 90 5.73 -5.83 -0.53
CA THR A 90 6.00 -6.19 -1.93
C THR A 90 5.60 -5.04 -2.87
N LEU A 91 4.41 -4.47 -2.71
CA LEU A 91 3.97 -3.31 -3.50
C LEU A 91 4.84 -2.06 -3.27
N ALA A 92 5.33 -1.86 -2.04
CA ALA A 92 6.13 -0.70 -1.68
C ALA A 92 7.61 -0.77 -2.14
N SER A 93 8.14 -1.99 -2.31
CA SER A 93 9.57 -2.22 -2.57
C SER A 93 9.87 -2.90 -3.91
N GLY A 94 8.87 -3.47 -4.58
CA GLY A 94 9.07 -4.28 -5.78
C GLY A 94 9.82 -5.59 -5.54
N LEU A 95 9.98 -6.01 -4.28
CA LEU A 95 10.67 -7.23 -3.90
C LEU A 95 9.68 -8.27 -3.35
N VAL A 96 10.06 -9.55 -3.40
CA VAL A 96 9.28 -10.64 -2.78
C VAL A 96 9.59 -10.79 -1.28
N PRO A 97 8.75 -11.48 -0.48
CA PRO A 97 8.95 -11.67 0.95
C PRO A 97 10.32 -12.23 1.36
N ALA A 98 10.87 -13.15 0.59
CA ALA A 98 12.20 -13.71 0.80
C ALA A 98 13.34 -12.66 0.68
N ARG A 99 13.07 -11.48 0.12
CA ARG A 99 14.03 -10.39 -0.06
C ARG A 99 13.76 -9.20 0.85
N HIS A 100 12.52 -8.80 1.04
CA HIS A 100 12.19 -7.70 1.96
C HIS A 100 12.05 -8.14 3.43
N GLY A 101 12.05 -9.45 3.71
CA GLY A 101 12.16 -10.02 5.06
C GLY A 101 10.85 -10.14 5.84
N LEU A 102 9.73 -9.63 5.30
CA LEU A 102 8.42 -9.69 5.93
C LEU A 102 7.61 -10.83 5.30
N VAL A 103 7.65 -12.02 5.92
CA VAL A 103 7.07 -13.26 5.36
C VAL A 103 5.64 -13.54 5.82
N ASP A 104 5.21 -12.92 6.93
CA ASP A 104 3.87 -13.03 7.50
C ASP A 104 3.60 -11.78 8.37
N ALA A 105 2.35 -11.58 8.80
CA ALA A 105 1.97 -10.58 9.78
C ALA A 105 2.55 -10.89 11.18
N ALA A 106 2.70 -12.18 11.52
CA ALA A 106 3.40 -12.64 12.71
C ALA A 106 4.17 -13.93 12.44
N PHE A 107 5.34 -14.10 13.06
CA PHE A 107 6.17 -15.29 12.85
C PHE A 107 6.88 -15.72 14.13
N PHE A 108 7.25 -17.00 14.21
CA PHE A 108 8.02 -17.52 15.33
C PHE A 108 9.47 -17.02 15.28
N ALA A 109 9.90 -16.33 16.33
CA ALA A 109 11.25 -15.83 16.47
C ALA A 109 11.85 -16.23 17.83
N GLY A 110 13.18 -16.42 17.86
CA GLY A 110 13.93 -16.84 19.04
C GLY A 110 14.81 -18.06 18.80
N PRO A 111 15.69 -18.41 19.75
CA PRO A 111 16.53 -19.59 19.64
C PRO A 111 15.68 -20.88 19.64
N PRO A 112 16.23 -21.99 19.13
CA PRO A 112 15.61 -23.32 19.28
C PRO A 112 15.20 -23.58 20.74
N GLY A 113 14.00 -24.11 20.94
CA GLY A 113 13.45 -24.39 22.28
C GLY A 113 12.81 -23.21 23.02
N SER A 114 12.91 -21.97 22.50
CA SER A 114 12.31 -20.77 23.13
C SER A 114 11.67 -19.82 22.13
N ARG A 115 11.30 -20.33 20.95
CA ARG A 115 10.61 -19.53 19.92
C ARG A 115 9.25 -19.06 20.44
N ARG A 116 8.97 -17.77 20.26
CA ARG A 116 7.67 -17.17 20.52
C ARG A 116 7.10 -16.57 19.25
N LEU A 117 5.78 -16.48 19.17
CA LEU A 117 5.12 -15.73 18.12
C LEU A 117 5.41 -14.23 18.33
N VAL A 118 5.93 -13.58 17.29
CA VAL A 118 6.26 -12.15 17.29
C VAL A 118 5.54 -11.49 16.12
N GLU A 119 4.80 -10.43 16.40
CA GLU A 119 4.19 -9.59 15.37
C GLU A 119 5.30 -8.91 14.55
N SER A 120 5.16 -8.92 13.23
CA SER A 120 6.17 -8.47 12.28
C SER A 120 6.55 -7.00 12.46
N LEU A 121 5.62 -6.16 12.94
CA LEU A 121 5.85 -4.74 13.22
C LEU A 121 6.09 -4.41 14.70
N GLU A 122 5.94 -5.35 15.63
CA GLU A 122 6.17 -5.10 17.07
C GLU A 122 7.58 -4.56 17.31
N ASP A 123 7.67 -3.42 17.99
CA ASP A 123 8.92 -2.79 18.42
C ASP A 123 8.72 -2.14 19.80
N PRO A 124 9.08 -2.84 20.89
CA PRO A 124 8.92 -2.31 22.25
C PRO A 124 9.78 -1.08 22.55
N GLY A 125 10.78 -0.76 21.71
CA GLY A 125 11.59 0.44 21.85
C GLY A 125 10.91 1.70 21.33
N GLU A 126 9.76 1.56 20.66
CA GLU A 126 8.98 2.67 20.13
C GLU A 126 7.66 2.82 20.91
N THR A 127 7.03 3.98 20.76
CA THR A 127 5.74 4.32 21.37
C THR A 127 4.81 4.92 20.32
N ILE A 128 3.51 5.00 20.64
CA ILE A 128 2.53 5.73 19.84
C ILE A 128 2.25 7.06 20.55
N PRO A 129 2.80 8.21 20.08
CA PRO A 129 2.60 9.49 20.74
C PRO A 129 1.10 9.80 20.92
N GLY A 130 0.70 10.28 22.09
CA GLY A 130 -0.70 10.62 22.38
C GLY A 130 -1.66 9.42 22.48
N ALA A 131 -1.16 8.18 22.48
CA ALA A 131 -1.97 6.97 22.66
C ALA A 131 -1.30 5.99 23.65
N PRO A 132 -1.28 6.32 24.94
CA PRO A 132 -0.65 5.47 25.96
C PRO A 132 -1.31 4.08 26.01
N GLY A 133 -0.50 3.05 26.28
CA GLY A 133 -0.97 1.66 26.34
C GLY A 133 -1.05 0.93 24.98
N GLN A 134 -0.88 1.63 23.85
CA GLN A 134 -0.69 0.96 22.56
C GLN A 134 0.73 0.40 22.46
N LYS A 135 0.86 -0.81 21.92
CA LYS A 135 2.17 -1.41 21.66
C LYS A 135 2.95 -0.58 20.63
N GLY A 136 4.23 -0.40 20.88
CA GLY A 136 5.16 0.21 19.92
C GLY A 136 5.27 -0.61 18.64
N VAL A 137 5.32 0.09 17.51
CA VAL A 137 5.52 -0.54 16.19
C VAL A 137 6.54 0.22 15.36
N SER A 138 7.28 -0.50 14.51
CA SER A 138 8.26 0.09 13.61
C SER A 138 8.51 -0.77 12.37
N PRO A 139 9.12 -0.20 11.32
CA PRO A 139 9.47 -0.92 10.10
C PRO A 139 10.83 -1.65 10.22
N ARG A 140 11.42 -1.79 11.41
CA ARG A 140 12.81 -2.29 11.57
C ARG A 140 13.04 -3.70 11.02
N LYS A 141 11.98 -4.52 10.92
CA LYS A 141 12.07 -5.86 10.33
C LYS A 141 11.95 -5.88 8.80
N ILE A 142 11.70 -4.72 8.16
CA ILE A 142 11.70 -4.57 6.70
C ILE A 142 13.14 -4.33 6.23
N LEU A 143 13.67 -5.28 5.47
CA LEU A 143 15.06 -5.29 4.98
C LEU A 143 15.24 -4.50 3.66
N ALA A 144 14.12 -4.17 3.00
CA ALA A 144 14.12 -3.44 1.74
C ALA A 144 14.04 -1.93 1.94
N SER A 145 14.42 -1.17 0.91
CA SER A 145 14.00 0.23 0.78
C SER A 145 12.69 0.28 -0.01
N THR A 146 11.93 1.35 0.19
CA THR A 146 10.60 1.52 -0.40
C THR A 146 10.52 2.77 -1.28
N LEU A 147 9.46 2.86 -2.08
CA LEU A 147 9.15 4.01 -2.95
C LEU A 147 9.42 5.39 -2.32
N PRO A 148 8.95 5.73 -1.10
CA PRO A 148 9.22 7.05 -0.53
C PRO A 148 10.68 7.31 -0.17
N GLU A 149 11.44 6.28 0.22
CA GLU A 149 12.89 6.41 0.38
C GLU A 149 13.54 6.71 -0.97
N TRP A 150 13.08 6.08 -2.06
CA TRP A 150 13.63 6.32 -3.39
C TRP A 150 13.31 7.72 -3.91
N PHE A 151 12.06 8.18 -3.75
CA PHE A 151 11.66 9.52 -4.18
C PHE A 151 12.42 10.61 -3.44
N THR A 152 12.49 10.53 -2.10
CA THR A 152 13.17 11.57 -1.30
C THR A 152 14.69 11.50 -1.39
N ARG A 153 15.26 10.33 -1.72
CA ARG A 153 16.69 10.22 -2.07
C ARG A 153 17.00 10.81 -3.45
N ALA A 154 16.10 10.62 -4.42
CA ALA A 154 16.29 11.14 -5.77
C ALA A 154 16.08 12.66 -5.85
N ASP A 155 15.17 13.19 -5.04
CA ASP A 155 14.89 14.61 -4.93
C ASP A 155 14.67 15.00 -3.45
N PRO A 156 15.63 15.67 -2.81
CA PRO A 156 15.49 16.12 -1.41
C PRO A 156 14.35 17.12 -1.17
N GLN A 157 13.80 17.74 -2.23
CA GLN A 157 12.63 18.62 -2.13
C GLN A 157 11.31 17.84 -2.25
N ALA A 158 11.34 16.58 -2.69
CA ALA A 158 10.16 15.75 -2.76
C ALA A 158 9.56 15.53 -1.36
N ARG A 159 8.23 15.55 -1.30
CA ARG A 159 7.47 15.24 -0.09
C ARG A 159 6.76 13.92 -0.27
N ALA A 160 6.77 13.09 0.77
CA ALA A 160 6.06 11.83 0.79
C ALA A 160 5.19 11.78 2.06
N VAL A 161 3.92 11.42 1.87
CA VAL A 161 2.90 11.31 2.92
C VAL A 161 2.21 9.96 2.74
N MET A 162 2.12 9.17 3.81
CA MET A 162 1.43 7.88 3.82
C MET A 162 0.26 7.94 4.78
N LEU A 163 -0.93 7.64 4.24
CA LEU A 163 -2.18 7.61 4.99
C LEU A 163 -2.82 6.24 4.81
N GLY A 164 -3.23 5.63 5.91
CA GLY A 164 -3.83 4.30 5.93
C GLY A 164 -5.06 4.25 6.82
N SER A 165 -6.16 3.70 6.32
CA SER A 165 -7.35 3.42 7.14
C SER A 165 -7.22 2.10 7.91
N GLY A 166 -6.44 1.15 7.40
CA GLY A 166 -6.14 -0.12 8.07
C GLY A 166 -5.00 0.01 9.07
N GLN A 167 -5.05 -0.78 10.14
CA GLN A 167 -4.00 -0.81 11.17
C GLN A 167 -2.63 -1.09 10.53
N TYR A 168 -1.70 -0.13 10.67
CA TYR A 168 -0.33 -0.18 10.13
C TYR A 168 -0.17 -0.20 8.59
N SER A 169 -1.24 -0.11 7.82
CA SER A 169 -1.19 -0.19 6.34
C SER A 169 -0.22 0.84 5.71
N SER A 170 -0.23 2.07 6.19
CA SER A 170 0.68 3.13 5.73
C SER A 170 2.13 2.92 6.16
N LEU A 171 2.35 2.31 7.33
CA LEU A 171 3.67 1.93 7.86
C LEU A 171 4.36 0.93 6.91
N LEU A 172 3.61 -0.08 6.44
CA LEU A 172 4.13 -1.10 5.51
C LEU A 172 4.58 -0.51 4.17
N HIS A 173 3.91 0.56 3.71
CA HIS A 173 4.32 1.31 2.51
C HIS A 173 5.44 2.30 2.74
N ALA A 174 5.51 2.88 3.93
CA ALA A 174 6.54 3.83 4.29
C ALA A 174 7.92 3.16 4.44
N GLY A 175 7.96 1.90 4.87
CA GLY A 175 9.22 1.24 5.18
C GLY A 175 10.05 2.09 6.13
N ARG A 176 11.35 2.26 5.86
CA ARG A 176 12.26 3.03 6.74
C ARG A 176 12.24 4.54 6.50
N PHE A 177 11.33 5.04 5.65
CA PHE A 177 11.14 6.47 5.44
C PHE A 177 10.86 7.19 6.77
N ARG A 178 11.45 8.38 6.99
CA ARG A 178 11.18 9.21 8.17
C ARG A 178 10.37 10.42 7.73
N GLY A 179 9.17 10.58 8.26
CA GLY A 179 8.29 11.68 7.88
C GLY A 179 6.82 11.43 8.18
N ASP A 180 5.96 11.87 7.27
CA ASP A 180 4.51 11.84 7.41
C ASP A 180 3.93 10.44 7.16
N VAL A 181 3.83 9.63 8.22
CA VAL A 181 3.28 8.26 8.16
C VAL A 181 2.20 8.11 9.21
N TYR A 182 0.96 7.95 8.78
CA TYR A 182 -0.20 7.95 9.68
C TYR A 182 -1.18 6.84 9.35
N TRP A 183 -1.72 6.20 10.37
CA TRP A 183 -2.79 5.22 10.22
C TRP A 183 -3.89 5.44 11.24
N TYR A 184 -5.11 5.05 10.88
CA TYR A 184 -6.22 5.06 11.84
C TYR A 184 -6.02 3.95 12.87
N SER A 185 -5.98 4.31 14.15
CA SER A 185 -5.94 3.36 15.26
C SER A 185 -7.34 3.19 15.81
N ILE A 186 -7.88 1.97 15.69
CA ILE A 186 -9.18 1.61 16.25
C ILE A 186 -9.18 1.79 17.77
N GLN A 187 -8.05 1.50 18.44
CA GLN A 187 -7.94 1.59 19.90
C GLN A 187 -8.03 3.03 20.42
N SER A 188 -7.49 4.02 19.70
CA SER A 188 -7.60 5.44 20.09
C SER A 188 -8.68 6.21 19.34
N GLY A 189 -9.31 5.62 18.32
CA GLY A 189 -10.32 6.27 17.49
C GLY A 189 -9.81 7.45 16.67
N ARG A 190 -8.49 7.57 16.47
CA ARG A 190 -7.84 8.68 15.75
C ARG A 190 -6.71 8.21 14.84
N TYR A 191 -6.30 9.05 13.91
CA TYR A 191 -5.05 8.83 13.18
C TYR A 191 -3.86 9.05 14.12
N VAL A 192 -2.93 8.11 14.09
CA VAL A 192 -1.73 8.07 14.92
C VAL A 192 -0.47 7.81 14.08
N THR A 193 0.68 7.95 14.72
CA THR A 193 2.01 7.61 14.19
C THR A 193 2.79 6.80 15.23
N SER A 194 3.95 6.25 14.85
CA SER A 194 4.95 5.71 15.78
C SER A 194 6.02 6.76 16.04
N SER A 195 6.62 6.72 17.24
CA SER A 195 7.81 7.51 17.61
C SER A 195 9.00 7.27 16.67
N TYR A 196 8.99 6.15 15.95
CA TYR A 196 9.93 5.90 14.86
C TYR A 196 9.82 6.98 13.78
N TYR A 197 8.61 7.37 13.37
CA TYR A 197 8.44 8.33 12.28
C TYR A 197 8.47 9.77 12.76
N ARG A 198 7.77 10.07 13.86
CA ARG A 198 7.66 11.42 14.42
C ARG A 198 7.45 11.38 15.93
N LYS A 199 7.94 12.39 16.62
CA LYS A 199 7.72 12.59 18.07
C LYS A 199 6.38 13.27 18.36
N ASP A 200 5.86 14.04 17.40
CA ASP A 200 4.66 14.84 17.47
C ASP A 200 3.80 14.72 16.20
N TYR A 201 2.63 15.34 16.23
CA TYR A 201 1.69 15.39 15.12
C TYR A 201 1.68 16.78 14.49
N PRO A 202 1.64 16.88 13.15
CA PRO A 202 1.50 18.16 12.49
C PRO A 202 0.10 18.75 12.70
N ASP A 203 0.00 20.08 12.73
CA ASP A 203 -1.25 20.80 13.02
C ASP A 203 -2.43 20.38 12.15
N TRP A 204 -2.18 20.07 10.88
CA TRP A 204 -3.24 19.65 9.96
C TRP A 204 -3.87 18.31 10.40
N LEU A 205 -3.06 17.38 10.93
CA LEU A 205 -3.53 16.08 11.36
C LEU A 205 -4.20 16.17 12.74
N GLU A 206 -3.67 16.99 13.65
CA GLU A 206 -4.36 17.26 14.92
C GLU A 206 -5.73 17.90 14.70
N ARG A 207 -5.81 18.88 13.80
CA ARG A 207 -7.08 19.48 13.39
C ARG A 207 -8.01 18.46 12.74
N PHE A 208 -7.51 17.62 11.84
CA PHE A 208 -8.31 16.56 11.23
C PHE A 208 -8.88 15.60 12.29
N ASN A 209 -8.05 15.12 13.21
CA ASN A 209 -8.45 14.23 14.29
C ASN A 209 -9.48 14.87 15.23
N ARG A 210 -9.36 16.16 15.51
CA ARG A 210 -10.26 16.88 16.44
C ARG A 210 -11.60 17.26 15.79
N GLU A 211 -11.58 17.72 14.55
CA GLU A 211 -12.74 18.42 13.96
C GLU A 211 -13.41 17.60 12.86
N THR A 212 -12.62 16.95 12.00
CA THR A 212 -13.15 16.31 10.78
C THR A 212 -13.46 14.83 11.00
N LEU A 213 -12.56 14.10 11.66
CA LEU A 213 -12.71 12.67 11.89
C LEU A 213 -13.96 12.31 12.72
N PRO A 214 -14.29 13.02 13.82
CA PRO A 214 -15.49 12.72 14.59
C PRO A 214 -16.78 12.95 13.79
N ARG A 215 -16.75 13.90 12.85
CA ARG A 215 -17.87 14.12 11.93
C ARG A 215 -18.06 12.91 11.02
N PHE A 216 -17.00 12.41 10.39
CA PHE A 216 -17.09 11.20 9.55
C PHE A 216 -17.58 9.98 10.35
N GLN A 217 -17.08 9.78 11.57
CA GLN A 217 -17.51 8.68 12.43
C GLN A 217 -19.01 8.75 12.74
N ARG A 218 -19.53 9.95 13.06
CA ARG A 218 -20.98 10.14 13.30
C ARG A 218 -21.81 9.96 12.03
N GLU A 219 -21.36 10.48 10.90
CA GLU A 219 -22.09 10.38 9.63
C GLU A 219 -22.06 8.96 9.03
N SER A 220 -21.12 8.12 9.48
CA SER A 220 -20.97 6.74 9.01
C SER A 220 -21.73 5.72 9.88
N SER A 221 -22.35 6.13 10.99
CA SER A 221 -23.13 5.25 11.88
C SER A 221 -24.58 5.75 12.01
N PRO A 222 -25.61 4.92 11.74
CA PRO A 222 -25.46 3.55 11.26
C PRO A 222 -24.97 3.50 9.81
N TRP A 223 -24.14 2.49 9.51
CA TRP A 223 -23.87 2.09 8.15
C TRP A 223 -25.14 1.43 7.61
N MET A 224 -25.69 2.03 6.55
CA MET A 224 -26.91 1.59 5.87
C MET A 224 -26.55 0.95 4.54
N ASP A 225 -27.34 -0.03 4.11
CA ASP A 225 -27.29 -0.49 2.73
C ASP A 225 -27.76 0.65 1.81
N ARG A 226 -26.90 1.03 0.87
CA ARG A 226 -27.17 2.04 -0.16
C ARG A 226 -26.97 1.48 -1.57
N VAL A 227 -26.81 0.16 -1.69
CA VAL A 227 -26.61 -0.52 -2.98
C VAL A 227 -27.93 -0.49 -3.75
N PRO A 228 -27.94 -0.12 -5.05
CA PRO A 228 -29.15 -0.23 -5.86
C PRO A 228 -29.59 -1.68 -6.04
N ALA A 229 -30.89 -1.92 -6.26
CA ALA A 229 -31.45 -3.27 -6.47
C ALA A 229 -30.63 -4.17 -7.42
N ALA A 230 -30.15 -3.61 -8.54
CA ALA A 230 -29.32 -4.32 -9.51
C ALA A 230 -27.97 -4.81 -8.95
N GLY A 231 -27.43 -4.14 -7.93
CA GLY A 231 -26.19 -4.53 -7.27
C GLY A 231 -26.35 -5.67 -6.28
N HIS A 232 -27.52 -5.85 -5.66
CA HIS A 232 -27.74 -6.96 -4.71
C HIS A 232 -27.64 -8.33 -5.38
N ALA A 233 -28.06 -8.44 -6.65
CA ALA A 233 -27.95 -9.69 -7.41
C ALA A 233 -26.50 -10.14 -7.67
N LEU A 234 -25.52 -9.25 -7.43
CA LEU A 234 -24.09 -9.50 -7.64
C LEU A 234 -23.37 -9.94 -6.35
N ALA A 235 -24.04 -9.82 -5.19
CA ALA A 235 -23.47 -10.13 -3.88
C ALA A 235 -24.18 -11.32 -3.22
N LEU A 236 -23.65 -11.78 -2.09
CA LEU A 236 -24.40 -12.68 -1.21
C LEU A 236 -25.57 -11.91 -0.56
N PRO A 237 -26.60 -12.62 -0.06
CA PRO A 237 -27.64 -11.99 0.74
C PRO A 237 -27.03 -11.24 1.94
N ASP A 238 -27.68 -10.15 2.37
CA ASP A 238 -27.24 -9.34 3.51
C ASP A 238 -27.07 -10.18 4.78
N ARG A 239 -28.04 -11.07 5.07
CA ARG A 239 -27.96 -11.97 6.21
C ARG A 239 -27.34 -13.30 5.84
N VAL A 240 -26.18 -13.59 6.43
CA VAL A 240 -25.51 -14.89 6.28
C VAL A 240 -25.17 -15.50 7.66
N PRO A 241 -25.68 -16.70 8.01
CA PRO A 241 -25.56 -17.26 9.37
C PRO A 241 -24.14 -17.49 9.90
N PHE A 242 -23.13 -17.54 9.03
CA PHE A 242 -21.72 -17.76 9.39
C PHE A 242 -20.91 -16.47 9.52
N GLU A 243 -21.56 -15.30 9.47
CA GLU A 243 -20.89 -14.01 9.65
C GLU A 243 -20.76 -13.61 11.13
N ALA A 244 -19.65 -12.96 11.46
CA ALA A 244 -19.39 -12.31 12.74
C ALA A 244 -19.87 -13.10 13.99
N ASP A 245 -20.84 -12.56 14.73
CA ASP A 245 -21.44 -13.17 15.93
C ASP A 245 -22.81 -13.82 15.68
N GLY A 246 -23.28 -13.87 14.44
CA GLY A 246 -24.62 -14.34 14.10
C GLY A 246 -25.77 -13.40 14.53
N VAL A 247 -25.47 -12.29 15.22
CA VAL A 247 -26.46 -11.35 15.78
C VAL A 247 -26.51 -10.07 14.94
N HIS A 248 -25.35 -9.45 14.68
CA HIS A 248 -25.23 -8.18 13.95
C HIS A 248 -24.81 -8.40 12.49
N ILE A 249 -25.47 -9.36 11.84
CA ILE A 249 -25.13 -9.91 10.51
C ILE A 249 -26.03 -9.39 9.39
N ALA A 250 -26.61 -8.22 9.54
CA ALA A 250 -27.45 -7.59 8.51
C ALA A 250 -27.47 -6.09 8.72
N PHE A 251 -27.71 -5.33 7.65
CA PHE A 251 -27.89 -3.89 7.74
C PHE A 251 -29.15 -3.52 8.58
N PRO A 252 -29.10 -2.40 9.32
CA PRO A 252 -27.98 -1.49 9.48
C PRO A 252 -26.92 -1.97 10.49
N HIS A 253 -25.64 -1.70 10.21
CA HIS A 253 -24.55 -1.93 11.15
C HIS A 253 -24.21 -0.66 11.92
N ARG A 254 -24.01 -0.75 13.23
CA ARG A 254 -23.61 0.39 14.05
C ARG A 254 -22.16 0.25 14.49
N LEU A 255 -21.52 1.38 14.78
CA LEU A 255 -20.13 1.37 15.25
C LEU A 255 -20.00 0.62 16.59
N GLU A 256 -21.01 0.72 17.45
CA GLU A 256 -21.10 0.00 18.72
C GLU A 256 -21.26 -1.53 18.58
N ASP A 257 -21.69 -2.01 17.42
CA ASP A 257 -21.87 -3.45 17.14
C ASP A 257 -20.53 -4.13 16.79
N VAL A 258 -19.48 -3.35 16.52
CA VAL A 258 -18.16 -3.86 16.16
C VAL A 258 -17.54 -4.60 17.35
N ILE A 259 -17.37 -5.90 17.19
CA ILE A 259 -16.75 -6.77 18.20
C ILE A 259 -15.25 -6.51 18.22
N PRO A 260 -14.65 -6.16 19.37
CA PRO A 260 -13.20 -6.05 19.48
C PRO A 260 -12.54 -7.40 19.13
N PRO A 261 -11.39 -7.41 18.42
CA PRO A 261 -10.70 -8.65 18.02
C PRO A 261 -10.42 -9.63 19.17
N ALA A 262 -10.28 -9.11 20.39
CA ALA A 262 -10.10 -9.91 21.60
C ALA A 262 -11.29 -10.87 21.86
N ARG A 263 -12.54 -10.44 21.60
CA ARG A 263 -13.74 -11.26 21.84
C ARG A 263 -14.00 -12.31 20.76
N LEU A 264 -13.49 -12.12 19.54
CA LEU A 264 -13.56 -13.13 18.47
C LEU A 264 -12.69 -14.36 18.78
N ARG A 265 -11.56 -14.17 19.50
CA ARG A 265 -10.70 -15.28 19.96
C ARG A 265 -11.37 -16.14 21.02
N ASP A 266 -12.20 -15.54 21.87
CA ASP A 266 -12.95 -16.26 22.91
C ASP A 266 -14.11 -17.08 22.33
N ALA A 267 -14.72 -16.64 21.21
CA ALA A 267 -15.75 -17.39 20.51
C ALA A 267 -15.20 -18.69 19.89
N ALA A 268 -14.03 -18.63 19.25
CA ALA A 268 -13.33 -19.81 18.73
C ALA A 268 -12.85 -20.77 19.84
N ALA A 269 -12.56 -20.24 21.05
CA ALA A 269 -12.24 -21.06 22.21
C ALA A 269 -13.46 -21.79 22.80
N ARG A 270 -14.67 -21.22 22.69
CA ARG A 270 -15.92 -21.86 23.13
C ARG A 270 -16.34 -23.04 22.26
N GLU A 271 -16.05 -22.99 20.96
CA GLU A 271 -16.34 -24.11 20.04
C GLU A 271 -15.44 -25.33 20.32
N LYS A 272 -14.20 -25.11 20.78
CA LYS A 272 -13.30 -26.18 21.24
C LYS A 272 -13.62 -26.75 22.62
N ALA A 273 -14.49 -26.11 23.40
CA ALA A 273 -14.92 -26.59 24.71
C ALA A 273 -16.21 -27.43 24.65
N LEU A 274 -16.79 -27.59 23.45
CA LEU A 274 -18.01 -28.37 23.18
C LEU A 274 -17.76 -29.57 22.26
N ALA A 275 -16.49 -29.93 22.02
CA ALA A 275 -16.05 -31.18 21.40
C ALA A 275 -15.25 -32.00 22.41
#